data_AF-A0A0E3MAG2-F1
#
_entry.id   AF-A0A0E3MAG2-F1
#
_cell.length_a   1.000
_cell.length_b   1.000
_cell.length_c   1.000
_cell.angle_alpha   90.00
_cell.angle_beta   90.00
_cell.angle_gamma   90.00
#
_symmetry.space_group_name_H-M   'P 1'
#
loop_
_entity.id
_entity.type
_entity.pdbx_description
1 polymer ?
#
loop_
_entity_poly.entity_id
_entity_poly.type
_entity_poly.pdbx_seq_one_letter_code
_entity_poly.pdbx_strand_id
1 'polypeptide(L)'
;MAKRKEIYLSFIKEIESLNSEFSEFTKMKDFVYPNEYIKYSERFNNIVNKYHKTTGIPIEKIELYEFDYSSTRKTIKDTALMRYNKKLNSVLELIEFRYNEEKEKEQQDNIQIKPYEMRKCLKTNVAGCPRKPELKKGQVFVGMPFSDEHYNDYEYGIKIALETMLGKTIYRADNSIENIDIMCKICYEMQASEALVFMISDSNPNVMFELGLSYGLGKETVILKDSSTKPISDLSNVEYIHYKHAKDIQDKLFAYFNK
;
A
#
# COMPACT_ATOMS: atom_id res chain seq x y z
N MET A 1 -3.04 -13.43 9.90
CA MET A 1 -4.20 -12.93 9.15
C MET A 1 -5.01 -14.04 8.49
N ALA A 2 -4.38 -15.02 7.81
CA ALA A 2 -5.04 -16.19 7.17
C ALA A 2 -6.24 -16.79 7.94
N LYS A 3 -6.09 -17.02 9.25
CA LYS A 3 -7.14 -17.63 10.08
C LYS A 3 -8.42 -16.78 10.21
N ARG A 4 -8.35 -15.45 10.18
CA ARG A 4 -9.53 -14.56 10.36
C ARG A 4 -10.38 -14.46 9.09
N LYS A 5 -9.74 -14.37 7.93
CA LYS A 5 -10.40 -14.38 6.64
C LYS A 5 -11.17 -15.68 6.41
N GLU A 6 -10.56 -16.83 6.73
CA GLU A 6 -11.22 -18.14 6.64
C GLU A 6 -12.42 -18.24 7.58
N ILE A 7 -12.32 -17.66 8.79
CA ILE A 7 -13.45 -17.58 9.73
C ILE A 7 -14.62 -16.81 9.10
N TYR A 8 -14.39 -15.61 8.54
CA TYR A 8 -15.47 -14.83 7.93
C TYR A 8 -16.07 -15.55 6.71
N LEU A 9 -15.23 -16.16 5.88
CA LEU A 9 -15.68 -16.94 4.72
C LEU A 9 -16.56 -18.13 5.13
N SER A 10 -16.23 -18.80 6.24
CA SER A 10 -17.08 -19.87 6.79
C SER A 10 -18.47 -19.35 7.17
N PHE A 11 -18.55 -18.20 7.84
CA PHE A 11 -19.82 -17.62 8.26
C PHE A 11 -20.67 -17.12 7.08
N ILE A 12 -20.04 -16.53 6.06
CA ILE A 12 -20.71 -16.15 4.80
C ILE A 12 -21.44 -17.37 4.23
N LYS A 13 -20.73 -18.49 4.05
CA LYS A 13 -21.30 -19.74 3.54
C LYS A 13 -22.45 -20.27 4.39
N GLU A 14 -22.32 -20.23 5.72
CA GLU A 14 -23.39 -20.67 6.64
C GLU A 14 -24.66 -19.81 6.48
N ILE A 15 -24.51 -18.49 6.35
CA ILE A 15 -25.65 -17.56 6.17
C ILE A 15 -26.26 -17.67 4.78
N GLU A 16 -25.45 -17.77 3.72
CA GLU A 16 -25.92 -17.97 2.34
C GLU A 16 -26.73 -19.27 2.21
N SER A 17 -26.24 -20.37 2.80
CA SER A 17 -26.96 -21.64 2.83
C SER A 17 -28.32 -21.48 3.52
N LEU A 18 -28.34 -20.86 4.71
CA LEU A 18 -29.59 -20.61 5.44
C LEU A 18 -30.56 -19.72 4.64
N ASN A 19 -30.04 -18.70 3.95
CA ASN A 19 -30.83 -17.80 3.12
C ASN A 19 -31.49 -18.52 1.95
N SER A 20 -30.72 -19.36 1.25
CA SER A 20 -31.21 -20.16 0.13
C SER A 20 -32.33 -21.11 0.58
N GLU A 21 -32.08 -21.85 1.67
CA GLU A 21 -33.06 -22.79 2.23
C GLU A 21 -34.34 -22.10 2.70
N PHE A 22 -34.22 -20.94 3.37
CA PHE A 22 -35.39 -20.18 3.82
C PHE A 22 -36.16 -19.57 2.65
N SER A 23 -35.45 -19.01 1.67
CA SER A 23 -36.05 -18.44 0.46
C SER A 23 -36.81 -19.49 -0.34
N GLU A 24 -36.25 -20.69 -0.53
CA GLU A 24 -36.92 -21.79 -1.20
C GLU A 24 -38.15 -22.26 -0.41
N PHE A 25 -38.01 -22.44 0.91
CA PHE A 25 -39.13 -22.80 1.79
C PHE A 25 -40.30 -21.81 1.70
N THR A 26 -40.02 -20.50 1.77
CA THR A 26 -41.07 -19.47 1.67
C THR A 26 -41.71 -19.38 0.29
N LYS A 27 -41.00 -19.72 -0.79
CA LYS A 27 -41.57 -19.76 -2.15
C LYS A 27 -42.50 -20.94 -2.39
N MET A 28 -42.25 -22.07 -1.72
CA MET A 28 -43.04 -23.30 -1.89
C MET A 28 -44.32 -23.34 -1.05
N LYS A 29 -44.56 -22.35 -0.19
CA LYS A 29 -45.65 -22.36 0.80
C LYS A 29 -46.49 -21.10 0.67
N ASP A 30 -47.82 -21.28 0.62
CA ASP A 30 -48.76 -20.15 0.66
C ASP A 30 -48.76 -19.43 2.02
N PHE A 31 -48.40 -20.14 3.09
CA PHE A 31 -48.32 -19.58 4.45
C PHE A 31 -47.18 -20.21 5.26
N VAL A 32 -46.56 -19.41 6.12
CA VAL A 32 -45.53 -19.85 7.07
C VAL A 32 -46.13 -20.04 8.45
N TYR A 33 -45.93 -21.21 9.05
CA TYR A 33 -46.35 -21.52 10.41
C TYR A 33 -45.31 -21.08 11.44
N PRO A 34 -45.72 -20.72 12.68
CA PRO A 34 -44.79 -20.26 13.72
C PRO A 34 -43.64 -21.22 13.99
N ASN A 35 -43.89 -22.54 14.04
CA ASN A 35 -42.86 -23.54 14.31
C ASN A 35 -41.74 -23.53 13.27
N GLU A 36 -42.07 -23.35 11.98
CA GLU A 36 -41.08 -23.27 10.92
C GLU A 36 -40.28 -21.96 11.01
N TYR A 37 -40.97 -20.83 11.26
CA TYR A 37 -40.29 -19.54 11.46
C TYR A 37 -39.29 -19.59 12.63
N ILE A 38 -39.71 -20.18 13.75
CA ILE A 38 -38.88 -20.35 14.95
C ILE A 38 -37.67 -21.21 14.62
N LYS A 39 -37.85 -22.35 13.94
CA LYS A 39 -36.76 -23.24 13.53
C LYS A 39 -35.68 -22.53 12.71
N TYR A 40 -36.06 -21.71 11.73
CA TYR A 40 -35.08 -20.93 10.95
C TYR A 40 -34.44 -19.82 11.78
N SER A 41 -35.21 -19.15 12.64
CA SER A 41 -34.72 -18.11 13.56
C SER A 41 -33.70 -18.65 14.56
N GLU A 42 -33.91 -19.84 15.11
CA GLU A 42 -32.96 -20.52 16.00
C GLU A 42 -31.65 -20.86 15.28
N ARG A 43 -31.72 -21.36 14.03
CA ARG A 43 -30.53 -21.61 13.22
C ARG A 43 -29.74 -20.31 12.98
N PHE A 44 -30.42 -19.24 12.59
CA PHE A 44 -29.79 -17.92 12.43
C PHE A 44 -29.13 -17.45 13.74
N ASN A 45 -29.85 -17.53 14.85
CA ASN A 45 -29.36 -17.10 16.16
C ASN A 45 -28.14 -17.92 16.62
N ASN A 46 -28.07 -19.20 16.28
CA ASN A 46 -26.91 -20.05 16.56
C ASN A 46 -25.68 -19.61 15.77
N ILE A 47 -25.84 -19.30 14.47
CA ILE A 47 -24.76 -18.77 13.64
C ILE A 47 -24.24 -17.44 14.22
N VAL A 48 -25.15 -16.52 14.55
CA VAL A 48 -24.81 -15.23 15.15
C VAL A 48 -24.12 -15.37 16.51
N ASN A 49 -24.56 -16.30 17.37
CA ASN A 49 -23.89 -16.56 18.65
C ASN A 49 -22.47 -17.10 18.44
N LYS A 50 -22.27 -18.01 17.49
CA LYS A 50 -20.95 -18.56 17.13
C LYS A 50 -20.06 -17.45 16.56
N TYR A 51 -20.62 -16.57 15.74
CA TYR A 51 -19.93 -15.39 15.20
C TYR A 51 -19.44 -14.49 16.32
N HIS A 52 -20.32 -14.07 17.23
CA HIS A 52 -19.94 -13.22 18.36
C HIS A 52 -18.86 -13.85 19.25
N LYS A 53 -18.97 -15.14 19.57
CA LYS A 53 -17.93 -15.86 20.33
C LYS A 53 -16.56 -15.86 19.64
N THR A 54 -16.54 -15.84 18.31
CA THR A 54 -15.30 -15.94 17.52
C THR A 54 -14.69 -14.56 17.22
N THR A 55 -15.54 -13.55 16.98
CA THR A 55 -15.10 -12.23 16.48
C THR A 55 -15.23 -11.12 17.51
N GLY A 56 -16.01 -11.32 18.57
CA GLY A 56 -16.37 -10.29 19.55
C GLY A 56 -17.38 -9.26 19.03
N ILE A 57 -17.92 -9.42 17.81
CA ILE A 57 -18.87 -8.47 17.23
C ILE A 57 -20.30 -8.92 17.55
N PRO A 58 -21.06 -8.14 18.34
CA PRO A 58 -22.43 -8.49 18.68
C PRO A 58 -23.35 -8.27 17.48
N ILE A 59 -24.23 -9.22 17.23
CA ILE A 59 -25.31 -9.10 16.24
C ILE A 59 -26.61 -9.45 16.96
N GLU A 60 -27.62 -8.61 16.75
CA GLU A 60 -28.95 -8.82 17.30
C GLU A 60 -29.62 -10.06 16.69
N LYS A 61 -30.29 -10.81 17.55
CA LYS A 61 -30.99 -12.06 17.23
C LYS A 61 -32.34 -11.78 16.56
N ILE A 62 -32.84 -12.78 15.86
CA ILE A 62 -34.21 -12.78 15.37
C ILE A 62 -35.11 -13.34 16.47
N GLU A 63 -36.16 -12.59 16.78
CA GLU A 63 -37.19 -12.95 17.75
C GLU A 63 -38.56 -12.86 17.07
N LEU A 64 -39.48 -13.68 17.53
CA LEU A 64 -40.86 -13.70 17.06
C LEU A 64 -41.75 -12.95 18.06
N TYR A 65 -42.44 -11.91 17.61
CA TYR A 65 -43.25 -11.05 18.46
C TYR A 65 -44.75 -11.26 18.25
N GLU A 66 -45.57 -10.87 19.22
CA GLU A 66 -47.04 -10.99 19.15
C GLU A 66 -47.65 -10.34 17.90
N PHE A 67 -47.08 -9.22 17.45
CA PHE A 67 -47.59 -8.52 16.27
C PHE A 67 -47.21 -9.20 14.94
N ASP A 68 -46.31 -10.19 14.94
CA ASP A 68 -45.91 -10.94 13.74
C ASP A 68 -46.90 -12.03 13.34
N TYR A 69 -47.76 -12.42 14.28
CA TYR A 69 -48.81 -13.40 14.02
C TYR A 69 -49.93 -12.79 13.17
N SER A 70 -50.54 -13.62 12.33
CA SER A 70 -51.81 -13.29 11.67
C SER A 70 -52.93 -13.06 12.69
N SER A 71 -54.04 -12.47 12.27
CA SER A 71 -55.19 -12.21 13.14
C SER A 71 -55.71 -13.47 13.85
N THR A 72 -55.60 -14.63 13.20
CA THR A 72 -55.98 -15.95 13.77
C THR A 72 -54.87 -16.62 14.58
N ARG A 73 -53.67 -16.04 14.60
CA ARG A 73 -52.43 -16.58 15.20
C ARG A 73 -51.94 -17.92 14.65
N LYS A 74 -52.54 -18.43 13.58
CA LYS A 74 -52.14 -19.71 12.96
C LYS A 74 -50.88 -19.59 12.09
N THR A 75 -50.58 -18.39 11.60
CA THR A 75 -49.55 -18.15 10.58
C THR A 75 -48.77 -16.87 10.89
N ILE A 76 -47.61 -16.73 10.26
CA ILE A 76 -46.74 -15.56 10.34
C ILE A 76 -47.04 -14.60 9.19
N LYS A 77 -47.08 -13.30 9.48
CA LYS A 77 -47.29 -12.24 8.48
C LYS A 77 -46.09 -12.07 7.57
N ASP A 78 -46.32 -11.66 6.33
CA ASP A 78 -45.28 -11.34 5.36
C ASP A 78 -44.33 -10.25 5.86
N THR A 79 -44.82 -9.30 6.66
CA THR A 79 -43.99 -8.27 7.28
C THR A 79 -42.91 -8.85 8.19
N ALA A 80 -43.18 -9.96 8.88
CA ALA A 80 -42.18 -10.65 9.70
C ALA A 80 -41.15 -11.39 8.82
N LEU A 81 -41.58 -11.98 7.71
CA LEU A 81 -40.70 -12.61 6.71
C LEU A 81 -39.80 -11.57 6.04
N MET A 82 -40.33 -10.40 5.69
CA MET A 82 -39.56 -9.28 5.16
C MET A 82 -38.51 -8.78 6.15
N ARG A 83 -38.86 -8.66 7.44
CA ARG A 83 -37.89 -8.28 8.49
C ARG A 83 -36.82 -9.33 8.68
N TYR A 84 -37.18 -10.62 8.65
CA TYR A 84 -36.22 -11.72 8.69
C TYR A 84 -35.22 -11.61 7.54
N ASN A 85 -35.71 -11.51 6.30
CA ASN A 85 -34.84 -11.42 5.11
C ASN A 85 -33.95 -10.18 5.14
N LYS A 86 -34.51 -9.03 5.55
CA LYS A 86 -33.73 -7.80 5.70
C LYS A 86 -32.61 -7.98 6.74
N LYS A 87 -32.92 -8.58 7.89
CA LYS A 87 -31.94 -8.84 8.95
C LYS A 87 -30.82 -9.76 8.46
N LEU A 88 -31.19 -10.84 7.78
CA LEU A 88 -30.24 -11.80 7.23
C LEU A 88 -29.30 -11.12 6.23
N ASN A 89 -29.85 -10.40 5.25
CA ASN A 89 -29.04 -9.72 4.23
C ASN A 89 -28.11 -8.67 4.83
N SER A 90 -28.58 -7.85 5.78
CA SER A 90 -27.71 -6.88 6.45
C SER A 90 -26.57 -7.53 7.24
N VAL A 91 -26.81 -8.73 7.79
CA VAL A 91 -25.74 -9.48 8.46
C VAL A 91 -24.77 -10.09 7.44
N LEU A 92 -25.26 -10.61 6.33
CA LEU A 92 -24.40 -11.10 5.25
C LEU A 92 -23.48 -9.99 4.72
N GLU A 93 -24.05 -8.83 4.39
CA GLU A 93 -23.32 -7.64 3.95
C GLU A 93 -22.24 -7.21 4.96
N LEU A 94 -22.57 -7.23 6.27
CA LEU A 94 -21.60 -6.92 7.32
C LEU A 94 -20.42 -7.90 7.31
N ILE A 95 -20.68 -9.20 7.22
CA ILE A 95 -19.62 -10.22 7.27
C ILE A 95 -18.79 -10.19 5.99
N GLU A 96 -19.40 -10.00 4.82
CA GLU A 96 -18.72 -9.80 3.55
C GLU A 96 -17.79 -8.58 3.58
N PHE A 97 -18.25 -7.47 4.15
CA PHE A 97 -17.43 -6.29 4.36
C PHE A 97 -16.18 -6.64 5.20
N ARG A 98 -16.34 -7.33 6.33
CA ARG A 98 -15.21 -7.76 7.17
C ARG A 98 -14.27 -8.73 6.46
N TYR A 99 -14.81 -9.64 5.66
CA TYR A 99 -14.01 -10.55 4.85
C TYR A 99 -13.13 -9.79 3.84
N ASN A 100 -13.70 -8.78 3.18
CA ASN A 100 -12.97 -7.94 2.23
C ASN A 100 -11.88 -7.12 2.93
N GLU A 101 -12.15 -6.55 4.11
CA GLU A 101 -11.11 -5.85 4.90
C GLU A 101 -9.91 -6.76 5.21
N GLU A 102 -10.14 -8.00 5.64
CA GLU A 102 -9.04 -8.94 5.93
C GLU A 102 -8.33 -9.40 4.65
N LYS A 103 -9.06 -9.56 3.54
CA LYS A 103 -8.49 -9.90 2.23
C LYS A 103 -7.57 -8.79 1.70
N GLU A 104 -7.96 -7.53 1.87
CA GLU A 104 -7.15 -6.37 1.48
C GLU A 104 -5.89 -6.25 2.35
N LYS A 105 -5.99 -6.49 3.66
CA LYS A 105 -4.83 -6.53 4.55
C LYS A 105 -3.84 -7.63 4.17
N GLU A 106 -4.33 -8.85 3.88
CA GLU A 106 -3.46 -9.92 3.37
C GLU A 106 -2.79 -9.57 2.05
N GLN A 107 -3.50 -8.89 1.14
CA GLN A 107 -2.91 -8.43 -0.11
C GLN A 107 -1.84 -7.35 0.11
N GLN A 108 -2.04 -6.44 1.07
CA GLN A 108 -1.05 -5.43 1.45
C GLN A 108 0.16 -6.02 2.18
N ASP A 109 -0.05 -6.96 3.11
CA ASP A 109 1.03 -7.65 3.83
C ASP A 109 1.87 -8.54 2.90
N ASN A 110 1.28 -9.03 1.80
CA ASN A 110 1.99 -9.75 0.74
C ASN A 110 2.70 -8.84 -0.27
N ILE A 111 2.53 -7.51 -0.21
CA ILE A 111 3.40 -6.60 -0.95
C ILE A 111 4.75 -6.65 -0.23
N GLN A 112 5.66 -7.47 -0.73
CA GLN A 112 7.03 -7.49 -0.27
C GLN A 112 7.70 -6.16 -0.66
N ILE A 113 7.50 -5.12 0.15
CA ILE A 113 8.15 -3.82 -0.01
C ILE A 113 9.65 -4.08 0.14
N LYS A 114 10.37 -3.92 -0.96
CA LYS A 114 11.79 -4.21 -1.00
C LYS A 114 12.52 -3.28 -0.01
N PRO A 115 13.70 -3.67 0.50
CA PRO A 115 14.43 -2.83 1.47
C PRO A 115 14.65 -1.40 0.98
N TYR A 116 14.74 -1.24 -0.34
CA TYR A 116 15.02 0.00 -1.04
C TYR A 116 13.79 0.78 -1.54
N GLU A 117 12.59 0.32 -1.18
CA GLU A 117 11.32 0.96 -1.54
C GLU A 117 10.73 1.68 -0.34
N MET A 118 10.01 2.77 -0.60
CA MET A 118 9.38 3.56 0.46
C MET A 118 8.33 2.74 1.21
N ARG A 119 8.24 2.91 2.54
CA ARG A 119 7.26 2.19 3.36
C ARG A 119 5.83 2.70 3.17
N LYS A 120 5.67 4.01 3.02
CA LYS A 120 4.38 4.66 2.72
C LYS A 120 4.59 5.79 1.73
N CYS A 121 3.66 5.95 0.79
CA CYS A 121 3.66 7.07 -0.13
C CYS A 121 3.40 8.39 0.61
N LEU A 122 4.29 9.37 0.45
CA LEU A 122 4.18 10.70 1.08
C LEU A 122 2.92 11.48 0.67
N LYS A 123 2.31 11.15 -0.48
CA LYS A 123 1.12 11.85 -1.00
C LYS A 123 -0.19 11.16 -0.68
N THR A 124 -0.24 9.84 -0.83
CA THR A 124 -1.49 9.06 -0.72
C THR A 124 -1.58 8.28 0.57
N ASN A 125 -0.50 8.22 1.37
CA ASN A 125 -0.39 7.47 2.62
C ASN A 125 -0.63 5.94 2.49
N VAL A 126 -0.74 5.42 1.27
CA VAL A 126 -0.81 3.97 0.99
C VAL A 126 0.54 3.32 1.26
N ALA A 127 0.53 2.03 1.60
CA ALA A 127 1.75 1.25 1.77
C ALA A 127 2.50 1.13 0.43
N GLY A 128 3.81 1.35 0.44
CA GLY A 128 4.63 1.34 -0.77
C GLY A 128 4.43 2.57 -1.68
N CYS A 129 5.09 2.55 -2.83
CA CYS A 129 4.80 3.48 -3.91
C CYS A 129 3.66 2.93 -4.78
N PRO A 130 2.52 3.64 -4.96
CA PRO A 130 1.39 3.16 -5.76
C PRO A 130 1.74 2.95 -7.24
N ARG A 131 2.79 3.63 -7.73
CA ARG A 131 3.30 3.49 -9.10
C ARG A 131 4.19 2.27 -9.30
N LYS A 132 4.52 1.51 -8.24
CA LYS A 132 5.29 0.27 -8.27
C LYS A 132 6.57 0.38 -9.14
N PRO A 133 7.53 1.23 -8.75
CA PRO A 133 8.76 1.42 -9.51
C PRO A 133 9.52 0.09 -9.66
N GLU A 134 9.84 -0.27 -10.90
CA GLU A 134 10.68 -1.42 -11.20
C GLU A 134 12.15 -1.02 -11.20
N LEU A 135 13.02 -1.92 -10.71
CA LEU A 135 14.46 -1.67 -10.66
C LEU A 135 15.03 -1.67 -12.07
N LYS A 136 15.53 -0.51 -12.51
CA LYS A 136 16.23 -0.31 -13.77
C LYS A 136 17.72 -0.59 -13.56
N LYS A 137 18.13 -1.82 -13.88
CA LYS A 137 19.52 -2.27 -13.73
C LYS A 137 20.49 -1.36 -14.50
N GLY A 138 21.56 -0.94 -13.85
CA GLY A 138 22.56 -0.02 -14.40
C GLY A 138 22.15 1.45 -14.40
N GLN A 139 20.91 1.81 -14.02
CA GLN A 139 20.51 3.21 -13.91
C GLN A 139 21.05 3.83 -12.62
N VAL A 140 21.59 5.05 -12.72
CA VAL A 140 22.02 5.87 -11.59
C VAL A 140 21.21 7.17 -11.58
N PHE A 141 20.57 7.46 -10.46
CA PHE A 141 19.92 8.76 -10.25
C PHE A 141 21.00 9.79 -9.89
N VAL A 142 21.00 10.94 -10.53
CA VAL A 142 21.90 12.05 -10.24
C VAL A 142 21.09 13.26 -9.78
N GLY A 143 21.19 13.58 -8.49
CA GLY A 143 20.65 14.80 -7.90
C GLY A 143 21.75 15.85 -7.79
N MET A 144 21.63 16.96 -8.50
CA MET A 144 22.61 18.05 -8.49
C MET A 144 21.94 19.40 -8.71
N PRO A 145 22.59 20.52 -8.32
CA PRO A 145 22.09 21.85 -8.63
C PRO A 145 22.01 22.06 -10.15
N PHE A 146 21.04 22.86 -10.59
CA PHE A 146 20.87 23.21 -12.01
C PHE A 146 21.76 24.38 -12.45
N SER A 147 22.74 24.78 -11.64
CA SER A 147 23.63 25.90 -11.93
C SER A 147 24.62 25.55 -13.05
N ASP A 148 24.84 26.49 -13.97
CA ASP A 148 25.86 26.35 -15.02
C ASP A 148 27.28 26.21 -14.45
N GLU A 149 27.49 26.64 -13.19
CA GLU A 149 28.75 26.50 -12.46
C GLU A 149 29.19 25.03 -12.35
N HIS A 150 28.24 24.09 -12.27
CA HIS A 150 28.52 22.65 -12.19
C HIS A 150 28.43 21.93 -13.54
N TYR A 151 28.32 22.66 -14.66
CA TYR A 151 28.25 22.06 -15.99
C TYR A 151 29.43 21.12 -16.27
N ASN A 152 30.65 21.59 -15.99
CA ASN A 152 31.87 20.81 -16.23
C ASN A 152 31.96 19.60 -15.30
N ASP A 153 31.56 19.76 -14.05
CA ASP A 153 31.56 18.67 -13.06
C ASP A 153 30.59 17.55 -13.48
N TYR A 154 29.47 17.90 -14.11
CA TYR A 154 28.53 16.94 -14.66
C TYR A 154 29.00 16.35 -15.99
N GLU A 155 29.13 17.17 -17.04
CA GLU A 155 29.38 16.67 -18.41
C GLU A 155 30.73 15.97 -18.53
N TYR A 156 31.77 16.51 -17.89
CA TYR A 156 33.09 15.93 -17.95
C TYR A 156 33.43 15.09 -16.71
N GLY A 157 32.71 15.21 -15.59
CA GLY A 157 32.96 14.40 -14.40
C GLY A 157 32.02 13.20 -14.32
N ILE A 158 30.82 13.45 -13.82
CA ILE A 158 29.80 12.43 -13.52
C ILE A 158 29.42 11.62 -14.76
N LYS A 159 29.13 12.29 -15.87
CA LYS A 159 28.61 11.67 -17.09
C LYS A 159 29.62 10.75 -17.75
N ILE A 160 30.87 11.19 -17.88
CA ILE A 160 31.95 10.35 -18.40
C ILE A 160 32.17 9.13 -17.49
N ALA A 161 32.20 9.33 -16.16
CA ALA A 161 32.41 8.23 -15.22
C ALA A 161 31.32 7.16 -15.33
N LEU A 162 30.05 7.56 -15.27
CA LEU A 162 28.93 6.63 -15.23
C LEU A 162 28.60 6.06 -16.60
N GLU A 163 28.46 6.89 -17.64
CA GLU A 163 28.03 6.41 -18.96
C GLU A 163 29.18 5.81 -19.75
N THR A 164 30.31 6.53 -19.86
CA THR A 164 31.40 6.14 -20.75
C THR A 164 32.31 5.07 -20.13
N MET A 165 32.67 5.22 -18.85
CA MET A 165 33.64 4.31 -18.20
C MET A 165 32.96 3.09 -17.57
N LEU A 166 31.74 3.24 -17.03
CA LEU A 166 31.02 2.17 -16.31
C LEU A 166 29.85 1.56 -17.11
N GLY A 167 29.47 2.14 -18.25
CA GLY A 167 28.34 1.66 -19.07
C GLY A 167 26.97 1.75 -18.37
N LYS A 168 26.83 2.67 -17.41
CA LYS A 168 25.59 2.93 -16.67
C LYS A 168 24.72 3.95 -17.42
N THR A 169 23.43 4.00 -17.11
CA THR A 169 22.53 5.03 -17.62
C THR A 169 22.27 6.09 -16.54
N ILE A 170 22.20 7.36 -16.92
CA ILE A 170 21.95 8.44 -15.96
C ILE A 170 20.49 8.88 -16.04
N TYR A 171 19.85 8.98 -14.88
CA TYR A 171 18.64 9.76 -14.72
C TYR A 171 18.94 11.04 -13.95
N ARG A 172 18.85 12.19 -14.62
CA ARG A 172 18.93 13.52 -14.00
C ARG A 172 17.52 14.09 -13.85
N ALA A 173 17.19 14.66 -12.69
CA ALA A 173 15.82 15.03 -12.32
C ALA A 173 15.12 15.99 -13.30
N ASP A 174 15.88 16.83 -13.99
CA ASP A 174 15.45 17.83 -14.98
C ASP A 174 15.36 17.32 -16.43
N ASN A 175 15.80 16.09 -16.73
CA ASN A 175 15.89 15.60 -18.12
C ASN A 175 14.54 15.27 -18.78
N SER A 176 13.40 15.37 -18.09
CA SER A 176 12.09 15.21 -18.74
C SER A 176 11.01 16.16 -18.20
N ILE A 177 10.34 16.86 -19.11
CA ILE A 177 9.14 17.65 -18.83
C ILE A 177 7.96 16.68 -18.92
N GLU A 178 7.39 16.35 -17.78
CA GLU A 178 6.18 15.52 -17.68
C GLU A 178 5.11 16.31 -16.93
N ASN A 179 3.84 16.17 -17.32
CA ASN A 179 2.71 16.80 -16.62
C ASN A 179 2.31 15.99 -15.37
N ILE A 180 3.30 15.68 -14.54
CA ILE A 180 3.18 14.88 -13.33
C ILE A 180 3.85 15.68 -12.21
N ASP A 181 3.35 15.53 -10.98
CA ASP A 181 4.01 16.09 -9.81
C ASP A 181 5.50 15.71 -9.73
N ILE A 182 6.36 16.73 -9.61
CA ILE A 182 7.82 16.59 -9.69
C ILE A 182 8.37 15.69 -8.59
N MET A 183 7.81 15.75 -7.37
CA MET A 183 8.27 14.91 -6.27
C MET A 183 7.85 13.46 -6.43
N CYS A 184 6.68 13.21 -7.02
CA CYS A 184 6.26 11.87 -7.39
C CYS A 184 7.22 11.24 -8.41
N LYS A 185 7.65 12.02 -9.40
CA LYS A 185 8.62 11.62 -10.43
C LYS A 185 10.00 11.33 -9.84
N ILE A 186 10.55 12.27 -9.05
CA ILE A 186 11.83 12.10 -8.35
C ILE A 186 11.80 10.85 -7.46
N CYS A 187 10.77 10.70 -6.63
CA CYS A 187 10.64 9.56 -5.73
C CYS A 187 10.53 8.22 -6.50
N TYR A 188 9.84 8.21 -7.65
CA TYR A 188 9.76 7.03 -8.52
C TYR A 188 11.15 6.68 -9.08
N GLU A 189 11.87 7.64 -9.64
CA GLU A 189 13.16 7.40 -10.31
C GLU A 189 14.30 7.12 -9.35
N MET A 190 14.25 7.66 -8.12
CA MET A 190 15.16 7.25 -7.05
C MET A 190 14.95 5.78 -6.65
N GLN A 191 13.69 5.33 -6.54
CA GLN A 191 13.38 3.93 -6.21
C GLN A 191 13.70 2.97 -7.37
N ALA A 192 13.52 3.43 -8.62
CA ALA A 192 13.81 2.66 -9.82
C ALA A 192 15.32 2.55 -10.12
N SER A 193 16.12 3.56 -9.79
CA SER A 193 17.58 3.53 -10.02
C SER A 193 18.28 2.49 -9.16
N GLU A 194 19.40 1.95 -9.62
CA GLU A 194 20.23 0.98 -8.87
C GLU A 194 21.01 1.67 -7.74
N ALA A 195 21.63 2.80 -8.05
CA ALA A 195 22.37 3.65 -7.11
C ALA A 195 22.00 5.13 -7.28
N LEU A 196 22.32 5.94 -6.27
CA LEU A 196 22.06 7.38 -6.26
C LEU A 196 23.38 8.13 -6.09
N VAL A 197 23.55 9.23 -6.81
CA VAL A 197 24.69 10.15 -6.71
C VAL A 197 24.15 11.56 -6.44
N PHE A 198 24.60 12.19 -5.36
CA PHE A 198 24.20 13.55 -5.01
C PHE A 198 25.39 14.51 -4.98
N MET A 199 25.31 15.61 -5.72
CA MET A 199 26.29 16.71 -5.66
C MET A 199 25.77 17.80 -4.73
N ILE A 200 26.41 17.96 -3.57
CA ILE A 200 25.95 18.88 -2.52
C ILE A 200 26.78 20.17 -2.43
N SER A 201 27.60 20.46 -3.44
CA SER A 201 28.59 21.55 -3.40
C SER A 201 27.96 22.94 -3.15
N ASP A 202 26.75 23.18 -3.64
CA ASP A 202 26.03 24.45 -3.41
C ASP A 202 25.14 24.45 -2.16
N SER A 203 25.10 23.35 -1.39
CA SER A 203 24.09 23.16 -0.34
C SER A 203 22.65 23.40 -0.84
N ASN A 204 22.37 23.04 -2.09
CA ASN A 204 21.08 23.29 -2.73
C ASN A 204 19.94 22.60 -1.95
N PRO A 205 18.91 23.33 -1.49
CA PRO A 205 17.85 22.76 -0.64
C PRO A 205 17.11 21.58 -1.28
N ASN A 206 16.90 21.59 -2.59
CA ASN A 206 16.21 20.50 -3.30
C ASN A 206 17.07 19.24 -3.30
N VAL A 207 18.35 19.37 -3.64
CA VAL A 207 19.30 18.24 -3.62
C VAL A 207 19.47 17.68 -2.20
N MET A 208 19.50 18.55 -1.19
CA MET A 208 19.54 18.14 0.22
C MET A 208 18.28 17.39 0.64
N PHE A 209 17.11 17.81 0.16
CA PHE A 209 15.86 17.11 0.41
C PHE A 209 15.86 15.72 -0.24
N GLU A 210 16.30 15.61 -1.49
CA GLU A 210 16.44 14.33 -2.20
C GLU A 210 17.45 13.39 -1.50
N LEU A 211 18.57 13.93 -1.03
CA LEU A 211 19.53 13.17 -0.21
C LEU A 211 18.88 12.66 1.08
N GLY A 212 18.08 13.48 1.77
CA GLY A 212 17.30 13.04 2.94
C GLY A 212 16.34 11.89 2.60
N LEU A 213 15.65 11.98 1.46
CA LEU A 213 14.77 10.92 0.98
C LEU A 213 15.54 9.62 0.70
N SER A 214 16.77 9.71 0.17
CA SER A 214 17.59 8.54 -0.12
C SER A 214 17.90 7.70 1.12
N TYR A 215 18.17 8.35 2.26
CA TYR A 215 18.37 7.67 3.55
C TYR A 215 17.10 6.97 4.01
N GLY A 216 15.94 7.62 3.85
CA GLY A 216 14.64 7.01 4.16
C GLY A 216 14.30 5.81 3.28
N LEU A 217 14.80 5.79 2.04
CA LEU A 217 14.68 4.65 1.14
C LEU A 217 15.70 3.55 1.41
N GLY A 218 16.80 3.80 2.12
CA GLY A 218 17.87 2.82 2.31
C GLY A 218 18.59 2.45 1.01
N LYS A 219 18.66 3.39 0.05
CA LYS A 219 19.35 3.21 -1.22
C LYS A 219 20.85 3.43 -1.07
N GLU A 220 21.64 2.68 -1.82
CA GLU A 220 23.07 2.98 -1.98
C GLU A 220 23.23 4.39 -2.57
N THR A 221 23.92 5.24 -1.81
CA THR A 221 23.97 6.67 -2.05
C THR A 221 25.40 7.17 -1.95
N VAL A 222 25.89 7.78 -3.03
CA VAL A 222 27.20 8.40 -3.14
C VAL A 222 27.04 9.91 -3.06
N ILE A 223 27.88 10.56 -2.25
CA ILE A 223 27.83 12.02 -2.09
C ILE A 223 29.11 12.63 -2.64
N LEU A 224 28.96 13.56 -3.58
CA LEU A 224 30.00 14.40 -4.14
C LEU A 224 29.96 15.77 -3.45
N LYS A 225 31.11 16.22 -2.97
CA LYS A 225 31.25 17.51 -2.30
C LYS A 225 32.57 18.16 -2.65
N ASP A 226 32.55 19.40 -3.10
CA ASP A 226 33.79 20.14 -3.33
C ASP A 226 34.53 20.49 -2.01
N SER A 227 35.71 21.08 -2.14
CA SER A 227 36.53 21.50 -1.01
C SER A 227 36.07 22.83 -0.36
N SER A 228 35.36 23.68 -1.10
CA SER A 228 34.89 25.01 -0.67
C SER A 228 33.61 24.97 0.17
N THR A 229 32.80 23.93 -0.03
CA THR A 229 31.49 23.77 0.59
C THR A 229 31.68 23.60 2.09
N LYS A 230 30.96 24.38 2.88
CA LYS A 230 30.99 24.22 4.34
C LYS A 230 30.47 22.83 4.72
N PRO A 231 31.07 22.18 5.73
CA PRO A 231 30.50 20.95 6.28
C PRO A 231 29.06 21.20 6.75
N ILE A 232 28.16 20.30 6.35
CA ILE A 232 26.78 20.29 6.83
C ILE A 232 26.78 19.44 8.10
N SER A 233 26.36 20.02 9.23
CA SER A 233 26.55 19.44 10.57
C SER A 233 26.05 18.00 10.68
N ASP A 234 24.85 17.73 10.17
CA ASP A 234 24.20 16.43 10.28
C ASP A 234 24.80 15.38 9.32
N LEU A 235 25.56 15.83 8.32
CA LEU A 235 26.31 14.99 7.42
C LEU A 235 27.80 14.90 7.78
N SER A 236 28.27 15.55 8.85
CA SER A 236 29.70 15.66 9.17
C SER A 236 30.44 14.32 9.33
N ASN A 237 29.71 13.27 9.71
CA ASN A 237 30.24 11.90 9.87
C ASN A 237 29.97 10.99 8.66
N VAL A 238 29.43 11.53 7.57
CA VAL A 238 29.17 10.78 6.33
C VAL A 238 30.42 10.84 5.46
N GLU A 239 30.79 9.71 4.85
CA GLU A 239 31.89 9.67 3.89
C GLU A 239 31.48 10.39 2.60
N TYR A 240 32.32 11.32 2.14
CA TYR A 240 32.14 12.05 0.89
C TYR A 240 33.23 11.70 -0.10
N ILE A 241 32.87 11.64 -1.37
CA ILE A 241 33.83 11.80 -2.45
C ILE A 241 34.12 13.30 -2.56
N HIS A 242 35.21 13.72 -1.91
CA HIS A 242 35.75 15.06 -2.08
C HIS A 242 36.34 15.20 -3.48
N TYR A 243 36.00 16.27 -4.19
CA TYR A 243 36.56 16.53 -5.52
C TYR A 243 37.12 17.95 -5.66
N LYS A 244 38.05 18.12 -6.60
CA LYS A 244 38.63 19.44 -6.96
C LYS A 244 38.29 19.90 -8.38
N HIS A 245 38.03 18.96 -9.28
CA HIS A 245 37.72 19.21 -10.68
C HIS A 245 37.08 17.96 -11.30
N ALA A 246 36.47 18.10 -12.47
CA ALA A 246 35.79 17.02 -13.20
C ALA A 246 36.61 15.71 -13.30
N LYS A 247 37.92 15.78 -13.57
CA LYS A 247 38.76 14.57 -13.65
C LYS A 247 38.83 13.78 -12.32
N ASP A 248 38.81 14.47 -11.19
CA ASP A 248 38.85 13.85 -9.86
C ASP A 248 37.52 13.13 -9.58
N ILE A 249 36.39 13.70 -10.04
CA ILE A 249 35.08 13.04 -10.01
C ILE A 249 35.11 11.75 -10.84
N GLN A 250 35.66 11.80 -12.07
CA GLN A 250 35.75 10.61 -12.92
C GLN A 250 36.45 9.45 -12.22
N ASP A 251 37.66 9.70 -11.74
CA ASP A 251 38.54 8.66 -11.20
C ASP A 251 37.95 8.08 -9.91
N LYS A 252 37.39 8.92 -9.03
CA LYS A 252 36.82 8.49 -7.75
C LYS A 252 35.47 7.78 -7.90
N LEU A 253 34.58 8.25 -8.79
CA LEU A 253 33.33 7.54 -9.06
C LEU A 253 33.59 6.19 -9.73
N PHE A 254 34.50 6.13 -10.70
CA PHE A 254 34.90 4.88 -11.33
C PHE A 254 35.46 3.88 -10.31
N ALA A 255 36.33 4.35 -9.40
CA ALA A 255 36.86 3.51 -8.33
C ALA A 255 35.77 3.06 -7.36
N TYR A 256 34.82 3.93 -6.99
CA TYR A 256 33.72 3.58 -6.07
C TYR A 256 32.86 2.43 -6.62
N PHE A 257 32.43 2.51 -7.88
CA PHE A 257 31.52 1.53 -8.49
C PHE A 257 32.18 0.23 -8.96
N ASN A 258 33.52 0.12 -8.90
CA ASN A 258 34.29 -1.08 -9.24
C ASN A 258 34.92 -1.79 -8.03
N LYS A 259 34.61 -1.35 -6.81
CA LYS A 259 34.94 -2.10 -5.59
C LYS A 259 34.08 -3.34 -5.47
#